data_AF-E8ZK34-F1
#
_entry.id   AF-E8ZK34-F1
#
_cell.length_a   1.000
_cell.length_b   1.000
_cell.length_c   1.000
_cell.angle_alpha   90.00
_cell.angle_beta   90.00
_cell.angle_gamma   90.00
#
_symmetry.space_group_name_H-M   'P 1'
#
loop_
_entity.id
_entity.type
_entity.pdbx_description
1 polymer ?
#
loop_
_entity_poly.entity_id
_entity_poly.type
_entity_poly.pdbx_seq_one_letter_code
_entity_poly.pdbx_strand_id
1 'polypeptide(L)'
;MRRSIRGEMSYCFGKSKFKGGNLSSLIFGEYEDEILILASFIFISSSFMCKRKGERNFDFDWKSYFDIFSSKHNNSFILCAIRYLLDKNEIVNNRELITRACSDLKDNFHDQYLYSIVYRKAKELNQDIDLDKYLTLLDIVLKINRIYKKEVPKDSSKVMELVDNTWDWKNKVFEMFGNKSEYVIFSFFVNLNS
;
A
#
# COMPACT_ATOMS: atom_id res chain seq x y z
N MET A 1 8.36 8.36 15.81
CA MET A 1 8.30 7.34 14.74
C MET A 1 7.06 6.49 15.00
N ARG A 2 6.01 6.69 14.20
CA ARG A 2 4.76 5.92 14.28
C ARG A 2 5.09 4.46 13.95
N ARG A 3 4.49 3.50 14.64
CA ARG A 3 4.74 2.05 14.40
C ARG A 3 4.68 1.77 12.90
N SER A 4 5.74 1.17 12.36
CA SER A 4 5.83 0.81 10.94
C SER A 4 4.69 -0.15 10.58
N ILE A 5 4.24 -0.12 9.32
CA ILE A 5 3.21 -1.05 8.83
C ILE A 5 3.65 -2.49 9.10
N ARG A 6 4.94 -2.79 8.92
CA ARG A 6 5.57 -4.07 9.27
C ARG A 6 5.31 -4.45 10.74
N GLY A 7 5.49 -3.52 11.68
CA GLY A 7 5.21 -3.76 13.09
C GLY A 7 3.75 -4.12 13.36
N GLU A 8 2.80 -3.54 12.61
CA GLU A 8 1.36 -3.84 12.73
C GLU A 8 0.93 -5.11 11.99
N MET A 9 1.66 -5.57 10.97
CA MET A 9 1.38 -6.85 10.30
C MET A 9 1.44 -8.03 11.27
N SER A 10 2.40 -8.04 12.20
CA SER A 10 2.51 -9.07 13.25
C SER A 10 1.32 -9.09 14.22
N TYR A 11 0.59 -7.97 14.36
CA TYR A 11 -0.62 -7.88 15.19
C TYR A 11 -1.90 -8.01 14.38
N CYS A 12 -1.85 -7.74 13.08
CA CYS A 12 -2.95 -7.98 12.15
C CYS A 12 -3.31 -9.45 12.17
N PHE A 13 -4.58 -9.74 12.47
CA PHE A 13 -5.12 -11.09 12.56
C PHE A 13 -4.51 -11.98 13.66
N GLY A 14 -3.70 -11.43 14.58
CA GLY A 14 -3.00 -12.20 15.62
C GLY A 14 -3.89 -12.93 16.64
N LYS A 15 -5.21 -12.69 16.60
CA LYS A 15 -6.24 -13.44 17.36
C LYS A 15 -7.13 -14.33 16.49
N SER A 16 -7.03 -14.25 15.18
CA SER A 16 -7.88 -14.98 14.22
C SER A 16 -7.33 -16.38 13.98
N LYS A 17 -7.64 -17.29 14.91
CA LYS A 17 -7.35 -18.72 14.76
C LYS A 17 -8.45 -19.38 13.94
N PHE A 18 -8.08 -20.22 12.97
CA PHE A 18 -9.00 -21.10 12.25
C PHE A 18 -8.65 -22.57 12.51
N LYS A 19 -9.59 -23.49 12.24
CA LYS A 19 -9.31 -24.95 12.28
C LYS A 19 -8.28 -25.27 11.19
N GLY A 20 -6.99 -25.24 11.55
CA GLY A 20 -5.87 -25.45 10.63
C GLY A 20 -4.65 -24.54 10.84
N GLY A 21 -4.76 -23.47 11.66
CA GLY A 21 -3.60 -22.62 11.96
C GLY A 21 -3.92 -21.17 12.34
N ASN A 22 -2.89 -20.32 12.28
CA ASN A 22 -3.00 -18.87 12.47
C ASN A 22 -3.11 -18.18 11.10
N LEU A 23 -4.15 -17.37 10.90
CA LEU A 23 -4.38 -16.62 9.66
C LEU A 23 -3.21 -15.69 9.30
N SER A 24 -2.58 -15.07 10.29
CA SER A 24 -1.39 -14.24 10.09
C SER A 24 -0.26 -15.04 9.45
N SER A 25 -0.02 -16.26 9.91
CA SER A 25 1.04 -17.13 9.35
C SER A 25 0.73 -17.57 7.92
N LEU A 26 -0.54 -17.75 7.60
CA LEU A 26 -0.98 -18.18 6.27
C LEU A 26 -0.81 -17.06 5.24
N ILE A 27 -1.27 -15.85 5.59
CA ILE A 27 -1.26 -14.69 4.70
C ILE A 27 0.16 -14.10 4.61
N PHE A 28 0.77 -13.80 5.75
CA PHE A 28 2.06 -13.14 5.78
C PHE A 28 3.21 -14.13 5.51
N GLY A 29 3.04 -15.44 5.71
CA GLY A 29 4.10 -16.39 5.35
C GLY A 29 4.46 -16.38 3.86
N GLU A 30 3.44 -16.33 2.99
CA GLU A 30 3.64 -16.41 1.53
C GLU A 30 3.69 -15.04 0.85
N TYR A 31 2.93 -14.06 1.37
CA TYR A 31 2.70 -12.78 0.70
C TYR A 31 3.14 -11.55 1.53
N GLU A 32 3.96 -11.71 2.58
CA GLU A 32 4.38 -10.61 3.45
C GLU A 32 5.03 -9.46 2.68
N ASP A 33 5.97 -9.74 1.78
CA ASP A 33 6.68 -8.69 1.04
C ASP A 33 5.73 -7.89 0.14
N GLU A 34 4.84 -8.58 -0.61
CA GLU A 34 3.83 -7.94 -1.46
C GLU A 34 2.82 -7.12 -0.64
N ILE A 35 2.36 -7.64 0.49
CA ILE A 35 1.42 -6.91 1.35
C ILE A 35 2.10 -5.70 1.98
N LEU A 36 3.32 -5.85 2.48
CA LEU A 36 4.07 -4.75 3.10
C LEU A 36 4.31 -3.62 2.11
N ILE A 37 4.76 -3.93 0.90
CA ILE A 37 5.08 -2.90 -0.08
C ILE A 37 3.82 -2.16 -0.55
N LEU A 38 2.72 -2.89 -0.82
CA LEU A 38 1.44 -2.30 -1.17
C LEU A 38 0.88 -1.45 -0.04
N ALA A 39 0.78 -1.99 1.17
CA ALA A 39 0.21 -1.27 2.30
C ALA A 39 1.01 0.00 2.62
N SER A 40 2.34 -0.05 2.50
CA SER A 40 3.23 1.11 2.66
C SER A 40 2.98 2.16 1.59
N PHE A 41 2.92 1.76 0.33
CA PHE A 41 2.62 2.71 -0.74
C PHE A 41 1.22 3.29 -0.58
N ILE A 42 0.21 2.49 -0.24
CA ILE A 42 -1.17 2.93 -0.04
C ILE A 42 -1.24 3.95 1.09
N PHE A 43 -0.63 3.69 2.25
CA PHE A 43 -0.58 4.64 3.35
C PHE A 43 0.04 5.99 2.95
N ILE A 44 1.18 5.96 2.27
CA ILE A 44 1.93 7.17 1.90
C ILE A 44 1.16 7.96 0.87
N SER A 45 0.79 7.33 -0.25
CA SER A 45 0.04 7.95 -1.33
C SER A 45 -1.27 8.55 -0.81
N SER A 46 -2.03 7.80 0.00
CA SER A 46 -3.29 8.28 0.60
C SER A 46 -3.09 9.46 1.53
N SER A 47 -1.98 9.49 2.28
CA SER A 47 -1.63 10.64 3.12
C SER A 47 -1.48 11.89 2.25
N PHE A 48 -0.64 11.83 1.20
CA PHE A 48 -0.40 12.97 0.31
C PHE A 48 -1.57 13.33 -0.62
N MET A 49 -2.54 12.43 -0.78
CA MET A 49 -3.81 12.68 -1.48
C MET A 49 -4.81 13.51 -0.68
N CYS A 50 -4.68 13.57 0.65
CA CYS A 50 -5.56 14.37 1.49
C CYS A 50 -5.17 15.86 1.43
N LYS A 51 -6.14 16.75 1.15
CA LYS A 51 -5.98 18.20 1.18
C LYS A 51 -5.89 18.69 2.62
N ARG A 52 -4.82 19.41 2.97
CA ARG A 52 -4.75 20.19 4.22
C ARG A 52 -5.39 21.55 4.05
N LYS A 53 -6.17 21.99 5.06
CA LYS A 53 -6.71 23.36 5.10
C LYS A 53 -5.56 24.37 5.14
N GLY A 54 -5.55 25.31 4.18
CA GLY A 54 -4.61 26.44 4.17
C GLY A 54 -3.25 26.17 3.53
N GLU A 55 -3.07 25.04 2.84
CA GLU A 55 -1.82 24.76 2.13
C GLU A 55 -1.55 25.80 1.04
N ARG A 56 -0.51 26.61 1.23
CA ARG A 56 0.09 27.46 0.20
C ARG A 56 1.35 26.77 -0.31
N ASN A 57 1.69 26.94 -1.59
CA ASN A 57 2.85 26.29 -2.24
C ASN A 57 4.20 26.52 -1.55
N PHE A 58 4.30 27.46 -0.60
CA PHE A 58 5.56 27.85 0.05
C PHE A 58 5.74 27.34 1.50
N ASP A 59 4.72 26.71 2.12
CA ASP A 59 4.75 26.23 3.52
C ASP A 59 4.52 24.71 3.64
N PHE A 60 5.06 23.94 2.69
CA PHE A 60 4.85 22.49 2.63
C PHE A 60 5.66 21.74 3.70
N ASP A 61 5.01 21.32 4.79
CA ASP A 61 5.58 20.38 5.77
C ASP A 61 5.04 18.95 5.52
N TRP A 62 5.85 18.14 4.84
CA TRP A 62 5.52 16.75 4.51
C TRP A 62 5.29 15.85 5.73
N LYS A 63 5.91 16.12 6.88
CA LYS A 63 5.75 15.26 8.07
C LYS A 63 4.33 15.29 8.58
N SER A 64 3.71 16.45 8.49
CA SER A 64 2.36 16.70 8.94
C SER A 64 1.29 15.92 8.14
N TYR A 65 1.63 15.47 6.93
CA TYR A 65 0.79 14.58 6.12
C TYR A 65 0.68 13.18 6.71
N PHE A 66 1.76 12.69 7.30
CA PHE A 66 1.73 11.42 8.02
C PHE A 66 0.91 11.48 9.31
N ASP A 67 0.54 12.69 9.76
CA ASP A 67 -0.31 12.86 10.91
C ASP A 67 -1.80 12.60 10.64
N ILE A 68 -2.21 12.62 9.37
CA ILE A 68 -3.61 12.46 8.93
C ILE A 68 -4.17 11.10 9.38
N PHE A 69 -3.38 10.04 9.23
CA PHE A 69 -3.75 8.69 9.67
C PHE A 69 -2.93 8.28 10.88
N SER A 70 -3.62 8.08 12.02
CA SER A 70 -3.03 7.43 13.21
C SER A 70 -2.66 5.96 12.94
N SER A 71 -1.82 5.36 13.80
CA SER A 71 -1.45 3.93 13.72
C SER A 71 -2.63 2.96 13.76
N LYS A 72 -3.77 3.37 14.35
CA LYS A 72 -5.01 2.57 14.35
C LYS A 72 -5.59 2.34 12.94
N HIS A 73 -5.08 3.06 11.93
CA HIS A 73 -5.47 2.91 10.53
C HIS A 73 -4.59 1.94 9.75
N ASN A 74 -3.46 1.49 10.29
CA ASN A 74 -2.52 0.62 9.57
C ASN A 74 -3.19 -0.67 9.09
N ASN A 75 -4.06 -1.26 9.91
CA ASN A 75 -4.84 -2.45 9.53
C ASN A 75 -5.71 -2.21 8.29
N SER A 76 -6.23 -1.00 8.10
CA SER A 76 -7.05 -0.66 6.94
C SER A 76 -6.23 -0.65 5.65
N PHE A 77 -4.99 -0.16 5.70
CA PHE A 77 -4.07 -0.20 4.55
C PHE A 77 -3.60 -1.63 4.23
N ILE A 78 -3.38 -2.44 5.26
CA ILE A 78 -3.07 -3.87 5.12
C ILE A 78 -4.25 -4.61 4.47
N LEU A 79 -5.49 -4.33 4.88
CA LEU A 79 -6.68 -4.89 4.24
C LEU A 79 -6.84 -4.45 2.79
N CYS A 80 -6.53 -3.19 2.45
CA CYS A 80 -6.48 -2.74 1.06
C CYS A 80 -5.48 -3.56 0.24
N ALA A 81 -4.27 -3.78 0.75
CA ALA A 81 -3.25 -4.57 0.07
C ALA A 81 -3.69 -6.02 -0.15
N ILE A 82 -4.27 -6.67 0.88
CA ILE A 82 -4.80 -8.03 0.76
C ILE A 82 -5.92 -8.09 -0.28
N ARG A 83 -6.89 -7.16 -0.23
CA ARG A 83 -7.97 -7.10 -1.21
C ARG A 83 -7.46 -6.88 -2.63
N TYR A 84 -6.46 -6.02 -2.80
CA TYR A 84 -5.82 -5.77 -4.09
C TYR A 84 -5.24 -7.06 -4.69
N LEU A 85 -4.47 -7.80 -3.89
CA LEU A 85 -3.88 -9.07 -4.32
C LEU A 85 -4.96 -10.13 -4.64
N LEU A 86 -6.07 -10.16 -3.89
CA LEU A 86 -7.20 -11.04 -4.19
C LEU A 86 -7.90 -10.66 -5.51
N ASP A 87 -8.09 -9.37 -5.80
CA ASP A 87 -8.66 -8.91 -7.08
C ASP A 87 -7.78 -9.27 -8.27
N LYS A 88 -6.46 -9.22 -8.10
CA LYS A 88 -5.48 -9.59 -9.12
C LYS A 88 -5.26 -11.10 -9.27
N ASN A 89 -5.97 -11.93 -8.49
CA ASN A 89 -5.76 -13.38 -8.42
C ASN A 89 -4.31 -13.77 -8.08
N GLU A 90 -3.61 -12.94 -7.31
CA GLU A 90 -2.25 -13.21 -6.83
C GLU A 90 -2.26 -14.13 -5.60
N ILE A 91 -3.30 -14.01 -4.77
CA ILE A 91 -3.60 -14.96 -3.70
C ILE A 91 -4.55 -16.02 -4.25
N VAL A 92 -3.98 -17.10 -4.79
CA VAL A 92 -4.73 -18.22 -5.36
C VAL A 92 -5.09 -19.23 -4.28
N ASN A 93 -4.11 -19.61 -3.47
CA ASN A 93 -4.32 -20.56 -2.39
C ASN A 93 -5.05 -19.89 -1.22
N ASN A 94 -5.99 -20.61 -0.61
CA ASN A 94 -6.70 -20.17 0.60
C ASN A 94 -7.54 -18.89 0.45
N ARG A 95 -7.84 -18.46 -0.79
CA ARG A 95 -8.67 -17.26 -1.08
C ARG A 95 -9.98 -17.23 -0.28
N GLU A 96 -10.74 -18.32 -0.31
CA GLU A 96 -12.02 -18.42 0.42
C GLU A 96 -11.82 -18.33 1.93
N LEU A 97 -10.78 -18.99 2.45
CA LEU A 97 -10.47 -18.98 3.87
C LEU A 97 -10.09 -17.58 4.35
N ILE A 98 -9.26 -16.88 3.59
CA ILE A 98 -8.85 -15.49 3.87
C ILE A 98 -10.07 -14.57 3.84
N THR A 99 -10.90 -14.68 2.80
CA THR A 99 -12.11 -13.86 2.65
C THR A 99 -13.08 -14.09 3.81
N ARG A 100 -13.28 -15.34 4.26
CA ARG A 100 -14.16 -15.67 5.39
C ARG A 100 -13.58 -15.25 6.74
N ALA A 101 -12.27 -15.36 6.92
CA ALA A 101 -11.61 -15.06 8.19
C ALA A 101 -11.38 -13.55 8.41
N CYS A 102 -11.36 -12.76 7.33
CA CYS A 102 -11.27 -11.30 7.36
C CYS A 102 -12.65 -10.66 7.19
N SER A 103 -13.47 -10.63 8.25
CA SER A 103 -14.85 -10.09 8.20
C SER A 103 -14.97 -8.65 7.71
N ASP A 104 -13.90 -7.84 7.84
CA ASP A 104 -13.87 -6.45 7.43
C ASP A 104 -13.49 -6.24 5.95
N LEU A 105 -13.12 -7.33 5.25
CA LEU A 105 -12.72 -7.29 3.86
C LEU A 105 -13.93 -7.02 2.97
N LYS A 106 -13.81 -6.06 2.05
CA LYS A 106 -14.85 -5.74 1.06
C LYS A 106 -14.75 -6.63 -0.18
N ASP A 107 -15.78 -6.55 -1.03
CA ASP A 107 -15.92 -7.40 -2.21
C ASP A 107 -14.86 -7.10 -3.28
N ASN A 108 -14.47 -5.84 -3.40
CA ASN A 108 -13.46 -5.36 -4.35
C ASN A 108 -12.56 -4.29 -3.71
N PHE A 109 -11.43 -4.00 -4.37
CA PHE A 109 -10.44 -3.04 -3.91
C PHE A 109 -10.99 -1.64 -3.82
N HIS A 110 -11.82 -1.21 -4.77
CA HIS A 110 -12.39 0.13 -4.78
C HIS A 110 -13.20 0.38 -3.49
N ASP A 111 -14.11 -0.53 -3.14
CA ASP A 111 -14.90 -0.43 -1.91
C ASP A 111 -14.03 -0.52 -0.66
N GLN A 112 -13.01 -1.40 -0.67
CA GLN A 112 -12.06 -1.50 0.45
C GLN A 112 -11.28 -0.19 0.63
N TYR A 113 -10.81 0.42 -0.47
CA TYR A 113 -10.05 1.65 -0.48
C TYR A 113 -10.90 2.83 0.01
N LEU A 114 -12.14 2.96 -0.50
CA LEU A 114 -13.11 3.95 -0.02
C LEU A 114 -13.42 3.73 1.47
N TYR A 115 -13.65 2.50 1.91
CA TYR A 115 -13.92 2.23 3.32
C TYR A 115 -12.72 2.58 4.22
N SER A 116 -11.51 2.26 3.78
CA SER A 116 -10.27 2.53 4.52
C SER A 116 -9.93 4.01 4.60
N ILE A 117 -10.21 4.78 3.53
CA ILE A 117 -9.71 6.15 3.37
C ILE A 117 -10.86 7.17 3.38
N VAL A 118 -11.89 6.95 2.56
CA VAL A 118 -13.03 7.86 2.44
C VAL A 118 -13.92 7.79 3.66
N TYR A 119 -14.31 6.64 4.20
CA TYR A 119 -15.18 6.63 5.38
C TYR A 119 -14.57 7.34 6.61
N ARG A 120 -13.23 7.34 6.73
CA ARG A 120 -12.53 7.89 7.90
C ARG A 120 -12.06 9.35 7.72
N LYS A 121 -11.84 9.78 6.48
CA LYS A 121 -11.31 11.11 6.12
C LYS A 121 -11.93 11.74 4.85
N ALA A 122 -13.11 11.29 4.41
CA ALA A 122 -13.81 11.69 3.16
C ALA A 122 -13.76 13.19 2.85
N LYS A 123 -13.93 14.02 3.88
CA LYS A 123 -13.99 15.48 3.75
C LYS A 123 -12.65 16.11 3.39
N GLU A 124 -11.56 15.38 3.56
CA GLU A 124 -10.19 15.83 3.32
C GLU A 124 -9.61 15.18 2.05
N LEU A 125 -10.29 14.23 1.40
CA LEU A 125 -9.77 13.60 0.19
C LEU A 125 -9.86 14.54 -1.03
N ASN A 126 -8.83 14.58 -1.86
CA ASN A 126 -8.99 15.16 -3.19
C ASN A 126 -9.93 14.27 -4.02
N GLN A 127 -11.10 14.78 -4.42
CA GLN A 127 -12.08 14.00 -5.19
C GLN A 127 -11.65 13.75 -6.65
N ASP A 128 -10.61 14.46 -7.12
CA ASP A 128 -10.08 14.34 -8.48
C ASP A 128 -9.09 13.17 -8.65
N ILE A 129 -9.08 12.20 -7.74
CA ILE A 129 -8.18 11.05 -7.80
C ILE A 129 -8.67 10.07 -8.86
N ASP A 130 -7.88 9.95 -9.93
CA ASP A 130 -8.04 8.91 -10.95
C ASP A 130 -7.61 7.55 -10.38
N LEU A 131 -8.62 6.75 -9.98
CA LEU A 131 -8.43 5.42 -9.40
C LEU A 131 -7.76 4.45 -10.38
N ASP A 132 -8.00 4.55 -11.69
CA ASP A 132 -7.41 3.64 -12.67
C ASP A 132 -5.90 3.89 -12.80
N LYS A 133 -5.49 5.16 -12.81
CA LYS A 133 -4.06 5.52 -12.70
C LYS A 133 -3.45 5.04 -11.39
N TYR A 134 -4.21 5.12 -10.29
CA TYR A 134 -3.74 4.63 -9.00
C TYR A 134 -3.52 3.12 -8.96
N LEU A 135 -4.44 2.33 -9.55
CA LEU A 135 -4.26 0.89 -9.70
C LEU A 135 -3.02 0.57 -10.54
N THR A 136 -2.78 1.34 -11.61
CA THR A 136 -1.57 1.19 -12.43
C THR A 136 -0.31 1.43 -11.62
N LEU A 137 -0.29 2.40 -10.71
CA LEU A 137 0.84 2.62 -9.79
C LEU A 137 1.07 1.43 -8.86
N LEU A 138 0.00 0.82 -8.32
CA LEU A 138 0.11 -0.37 -7.48
C LEU A 138 0.68 -1.57 -8.23
N ASP A 139 0.28 -1.76 -9.49
CA ASP A 139 0.83 -2.81 -10.37
C ASP A 139 2.34 -2.66 -10.57
N ILE A 140 2.79 -1.43 -10.86
CA ILE A 140 4.22 -1.18 -11.10
C ILE A 140 5.00 -1.37 -9.80
N VAL A 141 4.49 -0.92 -8.65
CA VAL A 141 5.13 -1.15 -7.34
C VAL A 141 5.33 -2.64 -7.06
N LEU A 142 4.32 -3.47 -7.30
CA LEU A 142 4.44 -4.92 -7.16
C LEU A 142 5.47 -5.50 -8.11
N LYS A 143 5.46 -5.06 -9.38
CA LYS A 143 6.42 -5.53 -10.38
C LYS A 143 7.86 -5.18 -10.02
N ILE A 144 8.10 -3.94 -9.57
CA ILE A 144 9.41 -3.49 -9.05
C ILE A 144 9.86 -4.40 -7.91
N ASN A 145 8.97 -4.69 -6.95
CA ASN A 145 9.30 -5.57 -5.82
C ASN A 145 9.71 -6.98 -6.28
N ARG A 146 8.96 -7.56 -7.22
CA ARG A 146 9.21 -8.90 -7.75
C ARG A 146 10.54 -8.97 -8.48
N ILE A 147 10.81 -8.01 -9.36
CA ILE A 147 12.09 -7.96 -10.08
C ILE A 147 13.24 -7.86 -9.07
N TYR A 148 13.15 -6.92 -8.13
CA TYR A 148 14.20 -6.68 -7.13
C TYR A 148 14.46 -7.89 -6.22
N LYS A 149 13.39 -8.52 -5.68
CA LYS A 149 13.50 -9.59 -4.68
C LYS A 149 13.68 -10.97 -5.29
N LYS A 150 13.08 -11.24 -6.45
CA LYS A 150 12.94 -12.61 -6.99
C LYS A 150 13.72 -12.83 -8.28
N GLU A 151 13.92 -11.81 -9.11
CA GLU A 151 14.55 -11.95 -10.43
C GLU A 151 16.02 -11.52 -10.44
N VAL A 152 16.35 -10.31 -9.97
CA VAL A 152 17.74 -9.80 -9.93
C VAL A 152 18.71 -10.72 -9.19
N PRO A 153 18.34 -11.34 -8.05
CA PRO A 153 19.24 -12.30 -7.39
C PRO A 153 19.55 -13.55 -8.22
N LYS A 154 18.72 -13.87 -9.22
CA LYS A 154 18.89 -15.02 -10.13
C LYS A 154 19.53 -14.63 -11.45
N ASP A 155 19.24 -13.43 -11.94
CA ASP A 155 19.71 -12.89 -13.21
C ASP A 155 19.98 -11.39 -13.09
N SER A 156 21.26 -11.01 -13.06
CA SER A 156 21.66 -9.61 -12.92
C SER A 156 21.32 -8.75 -14.13
N SER A 157 21.02 -9.33 -15.30
CA SER A 157 20.58 -8.56 -16.48
C SER A 157 19.22 -7.89 -16.26
N LYS A 158 18.42 -8.42 -15.32
CA LYS A 158 17.12 -7.87 -14.90
C LYS A 158 17.21 -6.50 -14.21
N VAL A 159 18.41 -6.04 -13.88
CA VAL A 159 18.62 -4.69 -13.32
C VAL A 159 18.13 -3.61 -14.30
N MET A 160 18.29 -3.79 -15.61
CA MET A 160 17.79 -2.80 -16.58
C MET A 160 16.26 -2.73 -16.56
N GLU A 161 15.59 -3.88 -16.50
CA GLU A 161 14.13 -3.94 -16.35
C GLU A 161 13.69 -3.27 -15.05
N LEU A 162 14.41 -3.47 -13.94
CA LEU A 162 14.11 -2.80 -12.67
C LEU A 162 14.21 -1.27 -12.79
N VAL A 163 15.24 -0.77 -13.46
CA VAL A 163 15.45 0.68 -13.70
C VAL A 163 14.29 1.25 -14.52
N ASP A 164 13.91 0.59 -15.61
CA ASP A 164 12.84 1.04 -16.49
C ASP A 164 11.48 1.10 -15.76
N ASN A 165 11.12 0.06 -15.00
CA ASN A 165 9.88 0.06 -14.23
C ASN A 165 9.91 1.11 -13.11
N THR A 166 11.06 1.32 -12.47
CA THR A 166 11.23 2.37 -11.45
C THR A 166 11.09 3.76 -12.06
N TRP A 167 11.62 3.98 -13.26
CA TRP A 167 11.48 5.24 -13.99
C TRP A 167 10.02 5.52 -14.36
N ASP A 168 9.31 4.53 -14.92
CA ASP A 168 7.89 4.64 -15.26
C ASP A 168 7.04 4.94 -14.01
N TRP A 169 7.30 4.22 -12.90
CA TRP A 169 6.63 4.49 -11.63
C TRP A 169 6.83 5.93 -11.16
N LYS A 170 8.06 6.45 -11.17
CA LYS A 170 8.36 7.83 -10.75
C LYS A 170 7.62 8.85 -11.62
N ASN A 171 7.58 8.64 -12.93
CA ASN A 171 6.86 9.54 -13.84
C ASN A 171 5.37 9.56 -13.53
N LYS A 172 4.75 8.39 -13.30
CA LYS A 172 3.33 8.31 -12.94
C LYS A 172 3.02 8.88 -11.55
N VAL A 173 3.94 8.73 -10.59
CA VAL A 173 3.82 9.40 -9.29
C VAL A 173 3.89 10.92 -9.48
N PHE A 174 4.78 11.42 -10.34
CA PHE A 174 4.84 12.84 -10.67
C PHE A 174 3.55 13.34 -11.35
N GLU A 175 3.02 12.61 -12.33
CA GLU A 175 1.74 12.93 -12.95
C GLU A 175 0.59 13.04 -11.95
N MET A 176 0.57 12.19 -10.93
CA MET A 176 -0.50 12.14 -9.94
C MET A 176 -0.34 13.16 -8.80
N PHE A 177 0.89 13.41 -8.35
CA PHE A 177 1.17 14.19 -7.15
C PHE A 177 1.84 15.55 -7.42
N GLY A 178 2.23 15.82 -8.66
CA GLY A 178 2.98 17.01 -9.05
C GLY A 178 4.20 17.21 -8.17
N ASN A 179 4.37 18.42 -7.62
CA ASN A 179 5.51 18.76 -6.75
C ASN A 179 5.59 17.93 -5.46
N LYS A 180 4.52 17.23 -5.05
CA LYS A 180 4.54 16.35 -3.86
C LYS A 180 5.17 14.98 -4.15
N SER A 181 5.43 14.64 -5.41
CA SER A 181 5.93 13.33 -5.83
C SER A 181 7.25 12.94 -5.17
N GLU A 182 8.20 13.86 -5.05
CA GLU A 182 9.51 13.62 -4.43
C GLU A 182 9.35 13.16 -2.97
N TYR A 183 8.39 13.73 -2.25
CA TYR A 183 8.11 13.35 -0.86
C TYR A 183 7.40 11.99 -0.77
N VAL A 184 6.51 11.68 -1.72
CA VAL A 184 5.90 10.34 -1.83
C VAL A 184 6.98 9.29 -2.07
N ILE A 185 7.86 9.53 -3.04
CA ILE A 185 8.97 8.64 -3.42
C ILE A 185 9.94 8.45 -2.24
N PHE A 186 10.41 9.55 -1.65
CA PHE A 186 11.32 9.52 -0.51
C PHE A 186 10.72 8.75 0.66
N SER A 187 9.48 9.07 1.02
CA SER A 187 8.82 8.43 2.17
C SER A 187 8.60 6.95 1.95
N PHE A 188 8.33 6.54 0.71
CA PHE A 188 8.12 5.14 0.36
C PHE A 188 9.38 4.31 0.62
N PHE A 189 10.52 4.74 0.12
CA PHE A 189 11.78 4.01 0.35
C PHE A 189 12.20 4.01 1.82
N VAL A 190 11.98 5.10 2.56
CA VAL A 190 12.29 5.14 4.00
C VAL A 190 11.43 4.16 4.80
N ASN A 191 10.13 4.06 4.50
CA ASN A 191 9.22 3.16 5.23
C ASN A 191 9.46 1.68 4.93
N LEU A 192 10.08 1.34 3.80
CA LEU A 192 10.45 -0.05 3.48
C LEU A 192 11.70 -0.54 4.23
N ASN A 193 12.56 0.39 4.64
CA ASN A 193 13.81 0.10 5.35
C ASN A 193 13.67 0.12 6.89
N SER A 194 12.47 0.41 7.41
CA SER A 194 12.16 0.51 8.85
C SER A 194 11.29 -0.64 9.36
#